data_AF-A0A7G9GMZ3-F1
#
_entry.id   AF-A0A7G9GMZ3-F1
#
_cell.length_a   1.000
_cell.length_b   1.000
_cell.length_c   1.000
_cell.angle_alpha   90.00
_cell.angle_beta   90.00
_cell.angle_gamma   90.00
#
_symmetry.space_group_name_H-M   'P 1'
#
loop_
_entity.id
_entity.type
_entity.pdbx_description
1 polymer ?
#
loop_
_entity_poly.entity_id
_entity_poly.type
_entity_poly.pdbx_seq_one_letter_code
_entity_poly.pdbx_strand_id
1 'polypeptide(L)'
;MKPSDFQKTIQCQFESKFKKVVKGIVKNYQKELKRRKKNEIPFCELPEIIVEKFTVWDDYETDYTIFNVCGNDIRVYDDELAEALKKLSDRNRENLLMYYFLEMNNEEIARVQNISRSGVFQNRYNSLELMKKILKEEK
;
A
#
# COMPACT_ATOMS: atom_id res chain seq x y z
N MET A 1 -53.84 -41.90 -26.76
CA MET A 1 -55.09 -41.64 -26.00
C MET A 1 -55.25 -40.13 -25.83
N LYS A 2 -56.47 -39.59 -25.97
CA LYS A 2 -56.72 -38.18 -25.60
C LYS A 2 -56.71 -38.08 -24.07
N PRO A 3 -56.09 -37.05 -23.48
CA PRO A 3 -56.12 -36.86 -22.03
C PRO A 3 -57.57 -36.70 -21.57
N SER A 4 -57.93 -37.31 -20.43
CA SER A 4 -59.23 -37.06 -19.82
C SER A 4 -59.35 -35.60 -19.38
N ASP A 5 -60.57 -35.10 -19.23
CA ASP A 5 -60.77 -33.70 -18.84
C ASP A 5 -60.15 -33.37 -17.48
N PHE A 6 -60.10 -34.34 -16.56
CA PHE A 6 -59.38 -34.21 -15.30
C PHE A 6 -57.87 -33.99 -15.50
N GLN A 7 -57.23 -34.78 -16.37
CA GLN A 7 -55.81 -34.64 -16.69
C GLN A 7 -55.52 -33.27 -17.32
N LYS A 8 -56.41 -32.78 -18.20
CA LYS A 8 -56.29 -31.43 -18.77
C LYS A 8 -56.39 -30.36 -17.69
N THR A 9 -57.30 -30.50 -16.72
CA THR A 9 -57.40 -29.55 -15.60
C THR A 9 -56.12 -29.49 -14.78
N ILE A 10 -55.54 -30.64 -14.43
CA ILE A 10 -54.26 -30.71 -13.68
C ILE A 10 -53.12 -30.06 -14.48
N GLN A 11 -53.03 -30.34 -15.78
CA GLN A 11 -52.04 -29.72 -16.66
C GLN A 11 -52.18 -28.20 -16.69
N CYS A 12 -53.40 -27.67 -16.90
CA CYS A 12 -53.66 -26.23 -16.91
C CYS A 12 -53.29 -25.56 -15.58
N GLN A 13 -53.57 -26.20 -14.45
CA GLN A 13 -53.20 -25.68 -13.13
C GLN A 13 -51.69 -25.62 -12.94
N PHE A 14 -50.98 -26.69 -13.34
CA PHE A 14 -49.52 -26.73 -13.29
C PHE A 14 -48.91 -25.64 -14.18
N GLU A 15 -49.35 -25.54 -15.44
CA GLU A 15 -48.86 -24.53 -16.37
C GLU A 15 -49.10 -23.10 -15.86
N SER A 16 -50.27 -22.84 -15.27
CA SER A 16 -50.59 -21.53 -14.69
C SER A 16 -49.64 -21.17 -13.54
N LYS A 17 -49.41 -22.11 -12.62
CA LYS A 17 -48.47 -21.95 -11.51
C LYS A 17 -47.04 -21.74 -12.03
N PHE A 18 -46.60 -22.56 -12.98
CA PHE A 18 -45.28 -22.46 -13.58
C PHE A 18 -45.06 -21.10 -14.26
N LYS A 19 -46.01 -20.65 -15.09
CA LYS A 19 -45.97 -19.33 -15.74
C LYS A 19 -45.90 -18.20 -14.71
N LYS A 20 -46.59 -18.32 -13.57
CA LYS A 20 -46.53 -17.32 -12.49
C LYS A 20 -45.15 -17.27 -11.83
N VAL A 21 -44.55 -18.43 -11.55
CA VAL A 21 -43.20 -18.53 -10.96
C VAL A 21 -42.16 -17.94 -11.91
N VAL A 22 -42.16 -18.34 -13.19
CA VAL A 22 -41.22 -17.81 -14.19
C VAL A 22 -41.34 -16.30 -14.33
N LYS A 23 -42.56 -15.76 -14.40
CA LYS A 23 -42.79 -14.30 -14.42
C LYS A 23 -42.25 -13.62 -13.15
N GLY A 24 -42.38 -14.25 -11.98
CA GLY A 24 -41.82 -13.75 -10.73
C GLY A 24 -40.29 -13.69 -10.75
N ILE A 25 -39.63 -14.75 -11.23
CA ILE A 25 -38.17 -14.81 -11.37
C ILE A 25 -37.66 -13.71 -12.30
N VAL A 26 -38.29 -13.55 -13.47
CA VAL A 26 -37.90 -12.50 -14.43
C VAL A 26 -38.04 -11.10 -13.82
N LYS A 27 -39.13 -10.84 -13.09
CA LYS A 27 -39.32 -9.55 -12.39
C LYS A 27 -38.27 -9.31 -11.31
N ASN A 28 -37.96 -10.32 -10.51
CA ASN A 28 -36.93 -10.21 -9.47
C ASN A 28 -35.56 -9.94 -10.09
N TYR A 29 -35.21 -10.65 -11.16
CA TYR A 29 -33.97 -10.43 -11.89
C TYR A 29 -33.85 -9.00 -12.42
N GLN A 30 -34.90 -8.49 -13.08
CA GLN A 30 -34.92 -7.11 -13.58
C GLN A 30 -34.83 -6.08 -12.45
N LYS A 31 -35.46 -6.34 -11.30
CA LYS A 31 -35.38 -5.48 -10.11
C LYS A 31 -33.95 -5.42 -9.57
N GLU A 32 -33.27 -6.56 -9.47
CA GLU A 32 -31.86 -6.61 -9.04
C GLU A 32 -30.94 -5.91 -10.02
N LEU A 33 -31.09 -6.12 -11.33
CA LEU A 33 -30.32 -5.39 -12.34
C LEU A 33 -30.48 -3.87 -12.21
N LYS A 34 -31.72 -3.39 -11.99
CA LYS A 34 -31.98 -1.96 -11.78
C LYS A 34 -31.35 -1.44 -10.48
N ARG A 35 -31.37 -2.25 -9.41
CA ARG A 35 -30.72 -1.91 -8.13
C ARG A 35 -29.20 -1.79 -8.29
N ARG A 36 -28.56 -2.78 -8.92
CA ARG A 36 -27.12 -2.78 -9.20
C ARG A 36 -26.74 -1.57 -10.05
N LYS A 37 -27.42 -1.35 -11.18
CA LYS A 37 -27.16 -0.17 -12.04
C LYS A 37 -27.30 1.18 -11.32
N LYS A 38 -28.17 1.27 -10.29
CA LYS A 38 -28.34 2.50 -9.51
C LYS A 38 -27.23 2.71 -8.48
N ASN A 39 -26.68 1.63 -7.92
CA ASN A 39 -25.84 1.68 -6.72
C ASN A 39 -24.38 1.24 -6.98
N GLU A 40 -24.11 0.58 -8.09
CA GLU A 40 -22.81 0.01 -8.45
C GLU A 40 -22.34 0.62 -9.76
N ILE A 41 -21.04 0.88 -9.85
CA ILE A 41 -20.33 1.33 -11.05
C ILE A 41 -19.27 0.25 -11.35
N PRO A 42 -19.16 -0.26 -12.59
CA PRO A 42 -18.13 -1.24 -12.92
C PRO A 42 -16.75 -0.60 -12.83
N PHE A 43 -15.75 -1.38 -12.41
CA PHE A 43 -14.39 -0.87 -12.23
C PHE A 43 -13.79 -0.24 -13.50
N CYS A 44 -14.14 -0.74 -14.69
CA CYS A 44 -13.68 -0.18 -15.96
C CYS A 44 -14.26 1.21 -16.29
N GLU A 45 -15.32 1.65 -15.62
CA GLU A 45 -15.91 2.98 -15.77
C GLU A 45 -15.43 3.95 -14.67
N LEU A 46 -14.62 3.48 -13.71
CA LEU A 46 -14.05 4.35 -12.68
C LEU A 46 -12.90 5.18 -13.25
N PRO A 47 -12.83 6.48 -12.92
CA PRO A 47 -11.68 7.31 -13.23
C PRO A 47 -10.39 6.76 -12.60
N GLU A 48 -9.27 6.85 -13.33
CA GLU A 48 -7.94 6.39 -12.86
C GLU A 48 -7.56 6.99 -11.50
N ILE A 49 -7.82 8.29 -11.28
CA ILE A 49 -7.58 8.98 -10.01
C ILE A 49 -8.31 8.36 -8.81
N ILE A 50 -9.45 7.69 -9.03
CA ILE A 50 -10.18 6.99 -7.97
C ILE A 50 -9.60 5.59 -7.77
N VAL A 51 -9.19 4.93 -8.85
CA VAL A 51 -8.52 3.62 -8.82
C VAL A 51 -7.19 3.71 -8.06
N GLU A 52 -6.39 4.74 -8.32
CA GLU A 52 -5.13 5.00 -7.61
C GLU A 52 -5.33 5.16 -6.10
N LYS A 53 -6.46 5.73 -5.65
CA LYS A 53 -6.78 5.86 -4.22
C LYS A 53 -7.09 4.53 -3.53
N PHE A 54 -7.41 3.47 -4.29
CA PHE A 54 -7.61 2.14 -3.74
C PHE A 54 -6.31 1.32 -3.69
N THR A 55 -5.19 1.86 -4.16
CA THR A 55 -3.92 1.16 -4.08
C THR A 55 -3.54 0.97 -2.60
N VAL A 56 -3.45 -0.28 -2.20
CA VAL A 56 -2.85 -0.69 -0.93
C VAL A 56 -1.49 -1.24 -1.31
N TRP A 57 -0.45 -0.62 -0.76
CA TRP A 57 0.90 -1.16 -0.85
C TRP A 57 1.05 -2.19 0.25
N ASP A 58 1.40 -3.42 -0.13
CA ASP A 58 1.83 -4.43 0.83
C ASP A 58 3.24 -4.06 1.29
N ASP A 59 3.45 -3.87 2.60
CA ASP A 59 4.77 -3.68 3.19
C ASP A 59 5.45 -5.05 3.33
N TYR A 60 6.40 -5.40 2.45
CA TYR A 60 7.23 -6.58 2.62
C TYR A 60 8.53 -6.24 3.40
N GLU A 61 8.99 -7.15 4.26
CA GLU A 61 10.23 -6.95 5.05
C GLU A 61 11.50 -6.83 4.19
N THR A 62 11.42 -7.16 2.90
CA THR A 62 12.53 -7.08 1.94
C THR A 62 12.78 -5.70 1.37
N ASP A 63 11.87 -4.75 1.58
CA ASP A 63 11.85 -3.52 0.79
C ASP A 63 12.66 -2.38 1.42
N TYR A 64 13.42 -2.69 2.49
CA TYR A 64 14.21 -1.70 3.21
C TYR A 64 15.45 -2.28 3.88
N THR A 65 16.49 -1.45 3.99
CA THR A 65 17.64 -1.72 4.86
C THR A 65 17.40 -1.14 6.24
N ILE A 66 17.67 -1.92 7.30
CA ILE A 66 17.56 -1.48 8.70
C ILE A 66 18.91 -1.01 9.23
N PHE A 67 18.93 0.15 9.87
CA PHE A 67 20.03 0.62 10.71
C PHE A 67 19.55 0.78 12.15
N ASN A 68 20.15 0.03 13.08
CA ASN A 68 19.86 0.20 14.51
C ASN A 68 20.75 1.33 15.08
N VAL A 69 20.13 2.42 15.52
CA VAL A 69 20.84 3.58 16.08
C VAL A 69 20.13 4.01 17.36
N CYS A 70 20.88 4.10 18.47
CA CYS A 70 20.34 4.44 19.79
C CYS A 70 19.16 3.54 20.22
N GLY A 71 19.13 2.27 19.79
CA GLY A 71 18.05 1.33 20.08
C GLY A 71 16.78 1.52 19.23
N ASN A 72 16.80 2.39 18.22
CA ASN A 72 15.72 2.57 17.25
C ASN A 72 16.10 1.94 15.90
N ASP A 73 15.15 1.27 15.26
CA ASP A 73 15.31 0.73 13.92
C ASP A 73 14.91 1.78 12.89
N ILE A 74 15.90 2.27 12.13
CA ILE A 74 15.70 3.22 11.04
C ILE A 74 15.63 2.43 9.74
N ARG A 75 14.49 2.54 9.04
CA ARG A 75 14.23 1.87 7.76
C ARG A 75 14.55 2.80 6.61
N VAL A 76 15.46 2.39 5.75
CA VAL A 76 15.83 3.11 4.52
C VAL A 76 15.36 2.29 3.32
N TYR A 77 14.37 2.80 2.59
CA TYR A 77 13.73 2.14 1.45
C TYR A 77 14.50 2.30 0.14
N ASP A 78 15.33 3.34 0.03
CA ASP A 78 16.12 3.59 -1.17
C ASP A 78 17.46 2.84 -1.09
N ASP A 79 17.66 1.87 -1.99
CA ASP A 79 18.83 1.00 -1.98
C ASP A 79 20.14 1.76 -2.24
N GLU A 80 20.13 2.74 -3.16
CA GLU A 80 21.30 3.56 -3.46
C GLU A 80 21.72 4.37 -2.23
N LEU A 81 20.76 4.95 -1.52
CA LEU A 81 20.97 5.66 -0.27
C LEU A 81 21.49 4.72 0.83
N ALA A 82 20.91 3.53 0.95
CA ALA A 82 21.34 2.53 1.93
C ALA A 82 22.79 2.10 1.69
N GLU A 83 23.18 1.86 0.44
CA GLU A 83 24.56 1.51 0.09
C GLU A 83 25.53 2.68 0.30
N ALA A 84 25.13 3.92 -0.03
CA ALA A 84 25.93 5.11 0.26
C ALA A 84 26.15 5.30 1.77
N LEU A 85 25.12 5.03 2.59
CA LEU A 85 25.23 5.05 4.05
C LEU A 85 26.18 3.95 4.56
N LYS A 86 26.11 2.72 4.02
CA LYS A 86 27.00 1.60 4.41
C LYS A 86 28.48 1.90 4.13
N LYS A 87 28.79 2.71 3.11
CA LYS A 87 30.18 3.14 2.79
C LYS A 87 30.76 4.15 3.78
N LEU A 88 29.94 4.80 4.61
CA LEU A 88 30.43 5.67 5.68
C LEU A 88 30.93 4.83 6.87
N SER A 89 31.85 5.38 7.65
CA SER A 89 32.19 4.79 8.95
C SER A 89 30.98 4.82 9.88
N ASP A 90 30.85 3.81 10.74
CA ASP A 90 29.69 3.64 11.63
C ASP A 90 29.36 4.91 12.41
N ARG A 91 30.39 5.54 12.98
CA ARG A 91 30.25 6.81 13.73
C ARG A 91 29.65 7.94 12.89
N ASN A 92 30.06 8.06 11.64
CA ASN A 92 29.62 9.11 10.74
C ASN A 92 28.21 8.82 10.20
N ARG A 93 27.94 7.56 9.88
CA ARG A 93 26.60 7.07 9.52
C ARG A 93 25.61 7.34 10.64
N GLU A 94 25.93 6.94 11.86
CA GLU A 94 25.09 7.16 13.05
C GLU A 94 24.86 8.64 13.34
N ASN A 95 25.84 9.52 13.13
CA ASN A 95 25.66 10.97 13.28
C ASN A 95 24.59 11.51 12.31
N LEU A 96 24.64 11.08 11.03
CA LEU A 96 23.59 11.44 10.07
C LEU A 96 22.23 10.89 10.47
N LEU A 97 22.19 9.61 10.84
CA LEU A 97 20.95 8.93 11.21
C LEU A 97 20.30 9.56 12.45
N MET A 98 21.10 9.87 13.49
CA MET A 98 20.61 10.59 14.67
C MET A 98 20.06 11.98 14.32
N TYR A 99 20.75 12.73 13.46
CA TYR A 99 20.35 14.11 13.15
C TYR A 99 19.10 14.17 12.27
N TYR A 100 19.04 13.37 11.21
CA TYR A 100 17.98 13.46 10.20
C TYR A 100 16.76 12.58 10.51
N PHE A 101 16.94 11.44 11.16
CA PHE A 101 15.85 10.47 11.39
C PHE A 101 15.38 10.43 12.84
N LEU A 102 16.28 10.66 13.82
CA LEU A 102 15.91 10.74 15.23
C LEU A 102 15.73 12.18 15.73
N GLU A 103 15.84 13.16 14.83
CA GLU A 103 15.70 14.60 15.11
C GLU A 103 16.58 15.13 16.25
N MET A 104 17.69 14.44 16.54
CA MET A 104 18.61 14.82 17.60
C MET A 104 19.44 16.03 17.19
N ASN A 105 19.60 16.99 18.11
CA ASN A 105 20.43 18.16 17.86
C ASN A 105 21.94 17.84 18.06
N ASN A 106 22.81 18.76 17.64
CA ASN A 106 24.26 18.56 17.73
C ASN A 106 24.77 18.35 19.16
N GLU A 107 24.08 18.88 20.18
CA GLU A 107 24.48 18.74 21.60
C GLU A 107 24.08 17.39 22.17
N GLU A 108 22.93 16.85 21.76
CA GLU A 108 22.49 15.49 22.08
C GLU A 108 23.42 14.47 21.45
N ILE A 109 23.71 14.61 20.16
CA ILE A 109 24.62 13.71 19.43
C ILE A 109 26.04 13.79 20.02
N ALA A 110 26.50 14.99 20.38
CA ALA A 110 27.80 15.20 21.01
C ALA A 110 27.92 14.44 22.34
N ARG A 111 26.84 14.45 23.15
CA ARG A 111 26.76 13.69 24.39
C ARG A 111 26.77 12.17 24.13
N VAL A 112 25.98 11.70 23.16
CA VAL A 112 25.94 10.26 22.81
C VAL A 112 27.28 9.74 22.30
N GLN A 113 27.94 10.49 21.42
CA GLN A 113 29.20 10.07 20.81
C GLN A 113 30.46 10.52 21.57
N ASN A 114 30.29 11.19 22.70
CA ASN A 114 31.35 11.75 23.54
C ASN A 114 32.38 12.59 22.75
N ILE A 115 31.90 13.57 21.97
CA ILE A 115 32.72 14.53 21.22
C ILE A 115 32.19 15.96 21.35
N SER A 116 32.95 16.93 20.86
CA SER A 116 32.49 18.32 20.82
C SER A 116 31.33 18.51 19.85
N ARG A 117 30.45 19.47 20.16
CA ARG A 117 29.37 19.94 19.27
C ARG A 117 29.89 20.30 17.87
N SER A 118 31.08 20.91 17.80
CA SER A 118 31.73 21.26 16.52
C SER A 118 32.20 20.02 15.76
N GLY A 119 32.75 19.02 16.46
CA GLY A 119 33.12 17.73 15.85
C GLY A 119 31.92 17.00 15.24
N VAL A 120 30.77 17.02 15.90
CA VAL A 120 29.52 16.46 15.34
C VAL A 120 29.15 17.16 14.04
N PHE A 121 29.16 18.50 14.03
CA PHE A 121 28.85 19.28 12.83
C PHE A 121 29.83 18.98 11.69
N GLN A 122 31.13 18.96 11.97
CA GLN A 122 32.15 18.69 10.97
C GLN A 122 32.03 17.27 10.40
N ASN A 123 31.80 16.28 11.26
CA ASN A 123 31.57 14.90 10.85
C ASN A 123 30.34 14.80 9.94
N ARG A 124 29.23 15.44 10.30
CA ARG A 124 28.03 15.47 9.46
C ARG A 124 28.32 16.12 8.11
N TYR A 125 28.96 17.28 8.10
CA TYR A 125 29.29 18.00 6.87
C TYR A 125 30.16 17.15 5.93
N ASN A 126 31.25 16.58 6.45
CA ASN A 126 32.16 15.74 5.67
C ASN A 126 31.47 14.47 5.15
N SER A 127 30.59 13.86 5.95
CA SER A 127 29.84 12.66 5.57
C SER A 127 28.87 12.95 4.43
N LEU A 128 28.17 14.09 4.47
CA LEU A 128 27.28 14.51 3.39
C LEU A 128 28.06 14.78 2.10
N GLU A 129 29.23 15.42 2.18
CA GLU A 129 30.09 15.64 1.02
C GLU A 129 30.59 14.31 0.41
N LEU A 130 30.91 13.32 1.25
CA LEU A 130 31.28 11.98 0.76
C LEU A 130 30.10 11.27 0.10
N MET A 131 28.92 11.28 0.73
CA MET A 131 27.71 10.69 0.15
C MET A 131 27.35 11.32 -1.20
N LYS A 132 27.46 12.66 -1.32
CA LYS A 132 27.26 13.36 -2.60
C LYS A 132 28.21 12.89 -3.69
N LYS A 133 29.44 12.49 -3.37
CA LYS A 133 30.39 11.94 -4.34
C LYS A 133 29.99 10.53 -4.74
N ILE A 134 29.72 9.67 -3.76
CA ILE A 134 29.29 8.28 -4.00
C ILE A 134 28.07 8.24 -4.92
N LEU A 135 27.02 9.00 -4.59
CA LEU A 135 25.76 9.03 -5.35
C LEU A 135 25.89 9.72 -6.72
N LYS A 136 26.98 10.44 -6.99
CA LYS A 136 27.26 11.03 -8.31
C LYS A 136 28.13 10.14 -9.18
N GLU A 137 28.97 9.31 -8.58
CA GLU A 137 29.85 8.36 -9.29
C GLU A 137 29.10 7.09 -9.72
N GLU A 138 27.96 6.79 -9.09
CA GLU A 138 27.08 5.67 -9.46
C GLU A 138 26.06 6.02 -10.56
N LYS A 139 26.07 7.26 -11.07
CA LYS A 139 25.26 7.71 -12.22
C LYS A 139 26.06 7.70 -13.51
#